data_AF-A0A160PHJ4-F1
#
_entry.id   AF-A0A160PHJ4-F1
#
_cell.length_a   1.000
_cell.length_b   1.000
_cell.length_c   1.000
_cell.angle_alpha   90.00
_cell.angle_beta   90.00
_cell.angle_gamma   90.00
#
_symmetry.space_group_name_H-M   'P 1'
#
loop_
_entity.id
_entity.type
_entity.pdbx_description
1 polymer ?
#
loop_
_entity_poly.entity_id
_entity_poly.type
_entity_poly.pdbx_seq_one_letter_code
_entity_poly.pdbx_strand_id
1 'polypeptide(L)'
;MTPVSRCLHKVDHLSAVPDSSVADRLDTALNELEGAYRKPSERVVALEAVLQEVSRDSRKSGTPFGRLVLRSLERRQSKIARSF
;
A
#
# COMPACT_ATOMS: atom_id res chain seq x y z
N MET A 1 3.03 -8.95 -14.88
CA MET A 1 2.74 -8.63 -13.46
C MET A 1 2.33 -7.17 -13.37
N THR A 2 1.16 -6.86 -12.82
CA THR A 2 0.65 -5.48 -12.74
C THR A 2 1.37 -4.69 -11.64
N PRO A 3 1.34 -3.33 -11.66
CA PRO A 3 1.87 -2.51 -10.56
C PRO A 3 1.28 -2.88 -9.20
N VAL A 4 -0.03 -3.16 -9.14
CA VAL A 4 -0.73 -3.62 -7.92
C VAL A 4 -0.18 -4.95 -7.43
N SER A 5 -0.06 -5.96 -8.30
CA SER A 5 0.50 -7.26 -7.91
C SER A 5 1.95 -7.15 -7.42
N ARG A 6 2.75 -6.23 -8.00
CA ARG A 6 4.11 -5.95 -7.53
C ARG A 6 4.13 -5.32 -6.15
N CYS A 7 3.27 -4.34 -5.91
CA CYS A 7 3.14 -3.73 -4.59
C CYS A 7 2.72 -4.78 -3.55
N LEU A 8 1.74 -5.62 -3.87
CA LEU A 8 1.28 -6.69 -2.96
C LEU A 8 2.38 -7.69 -2.62
N HIS A 9 3.19 -8.11 -3.59
CA HIS A 9 4.32 -9.00 -3.34
C HIS A 9 5.36 -8.36 -2.40
N LYS A 10 5.63 -7.06 -2.57
CA LYS A 10 6.54 -6.33 -1.65
C LYS A 10 5.95 -6.23 -0.24
N VAL A 11 4.66 -5.90 -0.12
CA VAL A 11 3.95 -5.85 1.17
C VAL A 11 3.97 -7.21 1.87
N ASP A 12 3.77 -8.30 1.13
CA ASP A 12 3.82 -9.66 1.67
C ASP A 12 5.22 -9.99 2.21
N HIS A 13 6.27 -9.69 1.44
CA HIS A 13 7.65 -9.88 1.88
C HIS A 13 7.97 -9.08 3.15
N LEU A 14 7.51 -7.83 3.25
CA LEU A 14 7.70 -6.99 4.42
C LEU A 14 6.97 -7.52 5.67
N SER A 15 5.86 -8.25 5.50
CA SER A 15 5.16 -8.87 6.63
C SER A 15 5.96 -9.99 7.29
N ALA A 16 6.91 -10.60 6.57
CA ALA A 16 7.76 -11.68 7.05
C ALA A 16 9.07 -11.18 7.69
N VAL A 17 9.40 -9.90 7.58
CA VAL A 17 10.67 -9.33 8.06
C VAL A 17 10.41 -8.35 9.21
N PRO A 18 10.73 -8.71 10.46
CA PRO A 18 10.66 -7.77 11.58
C PRO A 18 11.93 -6.90 11.59
N ASP A 19 11.93 -5.84 10.77
CA ASP A 19 13.00 -4.83 10.75
C ASP A 19 12.40 -3.43 10.93
N SER A 20 13.14 -2.56 11.62
CA SER A 20 12.87 -1.13 11.76
C SER A 20 12.68 -0.40 10.42
N SER A 21 13.25 -0.90 9.33
CA SER A 21 13.13 -0.32 7.98
C SER A 21 11.81 -0.62 7.26
N VAL A 22 10.90 -1.41 7.87
CA VAL A 22 9.63 -1.82 7.25
C VAL A 22 8.77 -0.64 6.81
N ALA A 23 8.74 0.45 7.60
CA ALA A 23 7.97 1.64 7.25
C ALA A 23 8.50 2.33 5.98
N ASP A 24 9.82 2.51 5.88
CA ASP A 24 10.46 3.18 4.74
C ASP A 24 10.35 2.33 3.45
N ARG A 25 10.47 1.01 3.58
CA ARG A 25 10.29 0.08 2.46
C ARG A 25 8.85 0.02 1.99
N LEU A 26 7.88 0.10 2.91
CA LEU A 26 6.47 0.22 2.58
C LEU A 26 6.21 1.53 1.83
N ASP A 27 6.76 2.65 2.32
CA ASP A 27 6.63 3.95 1.66
C ASP A 27 7.17 3.92 0.23
N THR A 28 8.35 3.32 0.05
CA THR A 28 8.97 3.12 -1.26
C THR A 28 8.10 2.29 -2.19
N ALA A 29 7.52 1.18 -1.71
CA ALA A 29 6.63 0.34 -2.52
C ALA A 29 5.37 1.09 -2.97
N LEU A 30 4.79 1.91 -2.09
CA LEU A 30 3.63 2.74 -2.41
C LEU A 30 3.97 3.88 -3.37
N ASN A 31 5.15 4.51 -3.23
CA ASN A 31 5.64 5.52 -4.16
C ASN A 31 5.84 4.95 -5.57
N GLU A 32 6.40 3.75 -5.69
CA GLU A 32 6.52 3.06 -6.97
C GLU A 32 5.15 2.73 -7.58
N LEU A 33 4.19 2.29 -6.77
CA LEU A 33 2.83 2.03 -7.22
C LEU A 33 2.19 3.31 -7.78
N GLU A 34 2.22 4.40 -7.03
CA GLU A 34 1.66 5.68 -7.46
C GLU A 34 2.39 6.24 -8.69
N GLY A 35 3.71 6.07 -8.76
CA GLY A 35 4.54 6.48 -9.89
C GLY A 35 4.24 5.72 -11.19
N ALA A 36 3.64 4.54 -11.12
CA ALA A 36 3.21 3.78 -12.29
C ALA A 36 1.97 4.40 -12.99
N TYR A 37 1.24 5.29 -12.31
CA TYR A 37 0.02 5.92 -12.83
C TYR A 37 0.19 7.43 -12.99
N ARG A 38 -0.25 7.95 -14.15
CA ARG A 38 -0.14 9.38 -14.46
C ARG A 38 -1.25 10.19 -13.82
N LYS A 39 -2.48 9.67 -13.82
CA LYS A 39 -3.63 10.41 -13.30
C LYS A 39 -3.78 10.19 -11.79
N PRO A 40 -4.07 11.24 -11.02
CA PRO A 40 -4.33 11.09 -9.59
C PRO A 40 -5.50 10.13 -9.29
N SER A 41 -6.55 10.09 -10.12
CA SER A 41 -7.66 9.15 -9.96
C SER A 41 -7.25 7.69 -10.14
N GLU A 42 -6.37 7.40 -11.10
CA GLU A 42 -5.80 6.06 -11.31
C GLU A 42 -4.94 5.62 -10.11
N ARG A 43 -4.22 6.55 -9.49
CA ARG A 43 -3.44 6.27 -8.26
C ARG A 43 -4.36 5.88 -7.10
N VAL A 44 -5.48 6.59 -6.92
CA VAL A 44 -6.47 6.26 -5.87
C VAL A 44 -7.01 4.84 -6.08
N VAL A 45 -7.46 4.52 -7.30
CA VAL A 45 -7.96 3.17 -7.63
C VAL A 45 -6.91 2.09 -7.39
N ALA A 46 -5.64 2.35 -7.72
CA ALA A 46 -4.56 1.41 -7.46
C ALA A 46 -4.31 1.21 -5.96
N LEU A 47 -4.35 2.27 -5.16
CA LEU A 47 -4.23 2.19 -3.69
C LEU A 47 -5.43 1.46 -3.07
N GLU A 48 -6.64 1.68 -3.59
CA GLU A 48 -7.85 0.95 -3.16
C GLU A 48 -7.76 -0.54 -3.47
N ALA A 49 -7.24 -0.92 -4.63
CA ALA A 49 -7.03 -2.33 -4.96
C ALA A 49 -6.05 -3.01 -3.98
N VAL A 50 -4.96 -2.33 -3.61
CA VAL A 50 -4.03 -2.85 -2.59
C VAL A 50 -4.70 -2.94 -1.22
N LEU A 51 -5.47 -1.92 -0.83
CA LEU A 51 -6.22 -1.88 0.42
C LEU A 51 -7.18 -3.07 0.54
N GLN A 52 -7.94 -3.34 -0.52
CA GLN A 52 -8.92 -4.43 -0.56
C GLN A 52 -8.24 -5.79 -0.41
N GLU A 53 -7.14 -6.03 -1.10
CA GLU A 53 -6.40 -7.30 -1.03
C GLU A 53 -5.73 -7.50 0.34
N VAL A 54 -5.17 -6.45 0.94
CA VAL A 54 -4.61 -6.53 2.31
C VAL A 54 -5.70 -6.75 3.35
N SER A 55 -6.88 -6.15 3.17
CA SER A 55 -8.02 -6.31 4.08
C SER A 55 -8.65 -7.69 3.98
N ARG A 56 -8.63 -8.30 2.78
CA ARG A 56 -9.10 -9.68 2.54
C ARG A 56 -8.19 -10.72 3.18
N ASP A 57 -6.90 -10.45 3.31
CA ASP A 57 -5.96 -11.33 4.00
C ASP A 57 -6.11 -11.19 5.53
N SER A 58 -6.94 -12.06 6.12
CA SER A 58 -7.21 -12.11 7.56
C SER A 58 -5.96 -12.27 8.42
N ARG A 59 -4.88 -12.82 7.85
CA ARG A 59 -3.58 -12.95 8.51
C ARG A 59 -2.88 -11.60 8.68
N LYS A 60 -3.23 -10.60 7.87
CA LYS A 60 -2.62 -9.27 7.89
C LYS A 60 -3.49 -8.25 8.63
N SER A 61 -4.81 -8.28 8.42
CA SER A 61 -5.74 -7.23 8.90
C SER A 61 -5.73 -6.97 10.41
N GLY A 62 -5.43 -7.98 11.24
CA GLY A 62 -5.33 -7.84 12.70
C GLY A 62 -3.94 -7.49 13.25
N THR A 63 -2.90 -7.50 12.41
CA THR A 63 -1.51 -7.38 12.86
C THR A 63 -1.05 -5.92 12.97
N PRO A 64 -0.01 -5.62 13.78
CA PRO A 64 0.62 -4.29 13.78
C PRO A 64 1.06 -3.85 12.38
N PHE A 65 1.59 -4.78 11.58
CA PHE A 65 1.98 -4.52 10.19
C PHE A 65 0.77 -4.19 9.31
N GLY A 66 -0.32 -4.97 9.38
CA GLY A 66 -1.55 -4.65 8.64
C GLY A 66 -2.10 -3.27 8.99
N ARG A 67 -2.16 -2.93 10.29
CA ARG A 67 -2.57 -1.58 10.72
C ARG A 67 -1.65 -0.47 10.19
N LEU A 68 -0.36 -0.72 10.07
CA LEU A 68 0.59 0.21 9.45
C LEU A 68 0.25 0.40 7.96
N VAL A 69 0.03 -0.70 7.22
CA VAL A 69 -0.33 -0.64 5.79
C VAL A 69 -1.64 0.12 5.57
N LEU A 70 -2.68 -0.20 6.35
CA LEU A 70 -3.98 0.48 6.28
C LEU A 70 -3.82 1.99 6.48
N ARG A 71 -3.14 2.41 7.55
CA ARG A 71 -2.93 3.85 7.83
C ARG A 71 -2.12 4.56 6.76
N SER A 72 -1.12 3.89 6.17
CA SER A 72 -0.33 4.46 5.07
C SER A 72 -1.16 4.67 3.81
N LEU A 73 -2.01 3.70 3.46
CA LEU A 73 -2.91 3.79 2.30
C LEU A 73 -3.96 4.89 2.48
N GLU A 74 -4.64 4.91 3.63
CA GLU A 74 -5.67 5.93 3.95
C GLU A 74 -5.10 7.36 3.92
N ARG A 75 -3.89 7.56 4.48
CA ARG A 75 -3.22 8.87 4.46
C ARG A 75 -2.92 9.33 3.03
N ARG A 76 -2.44 8.43 2.17
CA ARG A 76 -2.10 8.74 0.77
C ARG A 76 -3.35 9.04 -0.05
N GLN A 77 -4.40 8.22 0.07
CA GLN A 77 -5.69 8.46 -0.56
C GLN A 77 -6.28 9.81 -0.13
N SER A 78 -6.26 10.12 1.17
CA SER A 78 -6.74 11.41 1.70
C SER A 78 -5.95 12.60 1.14
N LYS A 79 -4.63 12.45 0.99
CA LYS A 79 -3.76 13.49 0.42
C LYS A 79 -4.10 13.74 -1.05
N ILE A 80 -4.29 12.68 -1.83
CA ILE A 80 -4.67 12.77 -3.24
C ILE A 80 -6.07 13.37 -3.38
N ALA A 81 -7.03 12.92 -2.55
CA ALA A 81 -8.40 13.44 -2.55
C ALA A 81 -8.49 14.96 -2.30
N ARG A 82 -7.60 15.50 -1.46
CA ARG A 82 -7.51 16.95 -1.17
C ARG A 82 -6.83 17.76 -2.29
N SER A 83 -6.25 17.11 -3.29
CA SER A 83 -5.59 17.76 -4.42
C SER A 83 -6.49 17.91 -5.66
N PHE A 84 -7.76 17.52 -5.54
CA PHE A 84 -8.80 17.71 -6.54
C PHE A 84 -9.69 18.90 -6.19
#